data_AF-A0ABD1KD06-F1
#
_entry.id   AF-A0ABD1KD06-F1
#
_cell.length_a   1.000
_cell.length_b   1.000
_cell.length_c   1.000
_cell.angle_alpha   90.00
_cell.angle_beta   90.00
_cell.angle_gamma   90.00
#
_symmetry.space_group_name_H-M   'P 1'
#
loop_
_entity.id
_entity.type
_entity.pdbx_description
1 polymer ?
#
loop_
_entity_poly.entity_id
_entity_poly.type
_entity_poly.pdbx_seq_one_letter_code
_entity_poly.pdbx_strand_id
1 'polypeptide(L)'
;MFLAKQNLSFRGSVDTLYQENNGNFLQLVQFLAKYDVALAQHLRNVKTTHYLSKNIQNEFIGVLAEAVLEKIVQKVKTAGYYSIMMDCTPDVSHKEQLSLVLRYVTTEQKVEVHESFLEFIDVQSTTGEDLANTILNKLIEYGIED
;
A
#
# COMPACT_ATOMS: atom_id res chain seq x y z
N MET A 1 -7.25 -3.66 -9.35
CA MET A 1 -6.49 -4.10 -8.17
C MET A 1 -7.08 -5.39 -7.59
N PHE A 2 -7.08 -6.50 -8.35
CA PHE A 2 -7.72 -7.77 -7.91
C PHE A 2 -6.94 -8.43 -6.76
N LEU A 3 -5.64 -8.65 -6.95
CA LEU A 3 -4.80 -9.34 -5.96
C LEU A 3 -4.77 -8.63 -4.60
N ALA A 4 -4.60 -7.31 -4.59
CA ALA A 4 -4.61 -6.55 -3.34
C ALA A 4 -5.99 -6.59 -2.64
N LYS A 5 -7.10 -6.46 -3.39
CA LYS A 5 -8.45 -6.59 -2.83
C LYS A 5 -8.74 -7.96 -2.23
N GLN A 6 -8.05 -8.99 -2.68
CA GLN A 6 -8.20 -10.37 -2.21
C GLN A 6 -7.09 -10.79 -1.23
N ASN A 7 -6.22 -9.87 -0.81
CA ASN A 7 -5.05 -10.17 0.04
C ASN A 7 -4.17 -11.32 -0.50
N LEU A 8 -4.04 -11.42 -1.83
CA LEU A 8 -3.21 -12.43 -2.49
C LEU A 8 -1.81 -11.88 -2.74
N SER A 9 -0.80 -12.72 -2.53
CA SER A 9 0.58 -12.39 -2.87
C SER A 9 0.71 -12.08 -4.36
N PHE A 10 1.46 -11.06 -4.74
CA PHE A 10 1.71 -10.77 -6.16
C PHE A 10 2.76 -11.72 -6.73
N ARG A 11 3.75 -12.06 -5.92
CA ARG A 11 4.96 -12.79 -6.29
C ARG A 11 4.88 -14.26 -5.90
N GLY A 12 5.66 -15.07 -6.60
CA GLY A 12 5.96 -16.45 -6.25
C GLY A 12 7.47 -16.64 -6.07
N SER A 13 7.91 -17.89 -6.05
CA SER A 13 9.34 -18.24 -5.95
C SER A 13 10.13 -17.90 -7.21
N VAL A 14 9.44 -17.71 -8.33
CA VAL A 14 10.00 -17.44 -9.65
C VAL A 14 9.38 -16.14 -10.21
N ASP A 15 10.10 -15.38 -11.01
CA ASP A 15 9.63 -14.15 -11.66
C ASP A 15 9.66 -14.21 -13.20
N THR A 16 9.66 -15.43 -13.75
CA THR A 16 9.70 -15.73 -15.19
C THR A 16 8.35 -16.21 -15.71
N LEU A 17 7.93 -15.72 -16.88
CA LEU A 17 6.70 -16.17 -17.54
C LEU A 17 6.73 -17.67 -17.86
N TYR A 18 5.58 -18.32 -17.76
CA TYR A 18 5.34 -19.74 -18.03
C TYR A 18 6.19 -20.75 -17.25
N GLN A 19 6.89 -20.33 -16.20
CA GLN A 19 7.52 -21.22 -15.24
C GLN A 19 6.61 -21.51 -14.06
N GLU A 20 6.76 -22.69 -13.46
CA GLU A 20 6.03 -23.03 -12.25
C GLU A 20 6.35 -22.05 -11.11
N ASN A 21 5.35 -21.77 -10.27
CA ASN A 21 5.48 -20.87 -9.11
C ASN A 21 5.92 -19.43 -9.45
N ASN A 22 5.56 -18.92 -10.63
CA ASN A 22 5.92 -17.57 -11.06
C ASN A 22 5.07 -16.42 -10.45
N GLY A 23 4.23 -16.72 -9.45
CA GLY A 23 3.45 -15.75 -8.70
C GLY A 23 2.08 -15.41 -9.30
N ASN A 24 1.16 -14.96 -8.43
CA ASN A 24 -0.23 -14.75 -8.84
C ASN A 24 -0.39 -13.61 -9.86
N PHE A 25 0.49 -12.61 -9.86
CA PHE A 25 0.45 -11.54 -10.86
C PHE A 25 0.70 -12.09 -12.27
N LEU A 26 1.78 -12.83 -12.47
CA LEU A 26 2.11 -13.41 -13.78
C LEU A 26 1.07 -14.45 -14.20
N GLN A 27 0.57 -15.26 -13.26
CA GLN A 27 -0.51 -16.22 -13.54
C GLN A 27 -1.80 -15.52 -13.98
N LEU A 28 -2.17 -14.41 -13.33
CA LEU A 28 -3.36 -13.65 -13.70
C LEU A 28 -3.20 -13.03 -15.10
N VAL A 29 -2.04 -12.47 -15.41
CA VAL A 29 -1.75 -11.92 -16.74
C VAL A 29 -1.80 -13.01 -17.81
N GLN A 30 -1.23 -14.19 -17.55
CA GLN A 30 -1.30 -15.34 -18.46
C GLN A 30 -2.72 -15.87 -18.63
N PHE A 31 -3.52 -15.86 -17.56
CA PHE A 31 -4.93 -16.24 -17.62
C PHE A 31 -5.74 -15.27 -18.49
N LEU A 32 -5.56 -13.95 -18.29
CA LEU A 32 -6.22 -12.93 -19.12
C LEU A 32 -5.81 -13.03 -20.59
N ALA A 33 -4.54 -13.36 -20.87
CA ALA A 33 -4.04 -13.57 -22.22
C ALA A 33 -4.73 -14.73 -22.96
N LYS A 34 -5.40 -15.67 -22.27
CA LYS A 34 -6.21 -16.70 -22.95
C LYS A 34 -7.44 -16.12 -23.66
N TYR A 35 -7.90 -14.95 -23.22
CA TYR A 35 -9.10 -14.29 -23.71
C TYR A 35 -8.80 -13.00 -24.50
N ASP A 36 -7.56 -12.52 -24.48
CA ASP A 36 -7.12 -11.32 -25.18
C ASP A 36 -5.96 -11.67 -26.14
N VAL A 37 -6.25 -11.62 -27.44
CA VAL A 37 -5.31 -11.94 -28.50
C VAL A 37 -4.10 -10.98 -28.52
N ALA A 38 -4.33 -9.69 -28.25
CA ALA A 38 -3.26 -8.70 -28.24
C ALA A 38 -2.32 -8.93 -27.05
N LEU A 39 -2.88 -9.22 -25.88
CA LEU A 39 -2.08 -9.57 -24.70
C LEU A 39 -1.32 -10.89 -24.92
N ALA A 40 -1.95 -11.90 -25.52
CA ALA A 40 -1.28 -13.16 -25.86
C ALA A 40 -0.09 -12.94 -26.80
N GLN A 41 -0.27 -12.11 -27.82
CA GLN A 41 0.81 -11.77 -28.75
C GLN A 41 1.91 -10.97 -28.06
N HIS A 42 1.56 -10.04 -27.16
CA HIS A 42 2.53 -9.33 -26.35
C HIS A 42 3.38 -10.30 -25.53
N LEU A 43 2.76 -11.21 -24.76
CA LEU A 43 3.47 -12.18 -23.93
C LEU A 43 4.42 -13.10 -24.72
N ARG A 44 4.07 -13.48 -25.96
CA ARG A 44 4.96 -14.27 -26.83
C ARG A 44 6.20 -13.50 -27.29
N ASN A 45 6.06 -12.18 -27.42
CA ASN A 45 7.12 -11.30 -27.94
C ASN A 45 7.90 -10.59 -26.82
N VAL A 46 7.53 -10.82 -25.55
CA VAL A 46 8.26 -10.31 -24.39
C VAL A 46 9.68 -10.88 -24.43
N LYS A 47 10.66 -9.98 -24.62
CA LYS A 47 12.09 -10.29 -24.54
C LYS A 47 12.63 -9.86 -23.16
N THR A 48 13.64 -8.99 -23.13
CA THR A 48 14.37 -8.58 -21.94
C THR A 48 13.77 -7.36 -21.23
N THR A 49 12.98 -6.52 -21.92
CA THR A 49 12.36 -5.32 -21.33
C THR A 49 10.85 -5.44 -21.39
N HIS A 50 10.21 -5.51 -20.22
CA HIS A 50 8.76 -5.63 -20.10
C HIS A 50 8.24 -5.09 -18.77
N TYR A 51 6.97 -4.69 -18.73
CA TYR A 51 6.31 -4.15 -17.54
C TYR A 51 5.85 -5.21 -16.52
N LEU A 52 6.17 -6.48 -16.77
CA LEU A 52 5.76 -7.60 -15.91
C LEU A 52 6.74 -7.91 -14.77
N SER A 53 7.90 -7.24 -14.71
CA SER A 53 8.92 -7.51 -13.72
C SER A 53 8.46 -7.10 -12.31
N LYS A 54 9.05 -7.72 -11.29
CA LYS A 54 8.77 -7.38 -9.88
C LYS A 54 9.07 -5.92 -9.54
N ASN A 55 10.03 -5.29 -10.22
CA ASN A 55 10.39 -3.89 -10.00
C ASN A 55 9.25 -2.98 -10.45
N ILE A 56 8.76 -3.18 -11.67
CA ILE A 56 7.62 -2.43 -12.20
C ILE A 56 6.35 -2.70 -11.39
N GLN A 57 6.15 -3.94 -10.91
CA GLN A 57 5.04 -4.23 -9.99
C GLN A 57 5.12 -3.38 -8.71
N ASN A 58 6.31 -3.19 -8.14
CA ASN A 58 6.48 -2.33 -6.96
C ASN A 58 6.24 -0.86 -7.27
N GLU A 59 6.68 -0.38 -8.42
CA GLU A 59 6.40 0.99 -8.87
C GLU A 59 4.88 1.22 -8.97
N PHE A 60 4.15 0.29 -9.59
CA PHE A 60 2.68 0.37 -9.63
C PHE A 60 2.04 0.35 -8.25
N ILE A 61 2.53 -0.51 -7.34
CA ILE A 61 2.04 -0.56 -5.96
C ILE A 61 2.32 0.78 -5.26
N GLY A 62 3.50 1.35 -5.44
CA GLY A 62 3.89 2.64 -4.86
C GLY A 62 3.01 3.78 -5.34
N VAL A 63 2.82 3.92 -6.65
CA VAL A 63 1.95 4.96 -7.23
C VAL A 63 0.50 4.81 -6.74
N LEU A 64 0.00 3.58 -6.63
CA LEU A 64 -1.34 3.33 -6.10
C LEU A 64 -1.44 3.66 -4.60
N ALA A 65 -0.41 3.34 -3.82
CA ALA A 65 -0.35 3.67 -2.40
C ALA A 65 -0.34 5.18 -2.19
N GLU A 66 0.48 5.91 -2.95
CA GLU A 66 0.54 7.38 -2.93
C GLU A 66 -0.82 8.01 -3.26
N ALA A 67 -1.48 7.57 -4.34
CA ALA A 67 -2.81 8.06 -4.71
C ALA A 67 -3.88 7.79 -3.62
N VAL A 68 -3.78 6.66 -2.91
CA VAL A 68 -4.67 6.34 -1.78
C VAL A 68 -4.36 7.25 -0.59
N LEU A 69 -3.09 7.44 -0.26
CA LEU A 69 -2.65 8.30 0.85
C LEU A 69 -3.04 9.76 0.62
N GLU A 70 -2.80 10.31 -0.57
CA GLU A 70 -3.25 11.65 -0.95
C GLU A 70 -4.76 11.81 -0.72
N LYS A 71 -5.54 10.80 -1.10
CA LYS A 71 -6.99 10.85 -0.91
C LYS A 71 -7.40 10.79 0.56
N ILE A 72 -6.70 10.02 1.38
CA ILE A 72 -6.90 9.97 2.84
C ILE A 72 -6.57 11.34 3.44
N VAL A 73 -5.40 11.90 3.14
CA VAL A 73 -4.95 13.21 3.63
C VAL A 73 -5.95 14.30 3.27
N GLN A 74 -6.42 14.33 2.03
CA GLN A 74 -7.47 15.28 1.61
C GLN A 74 -8.74 15.15 2.46
N LYS A 75 -9.21 13.92 2.69
CA LYS A 75 -10.42 13.68 3.51
C LYS A 75 -10.24 14.10 4.96
N VAL A 76 -9.08 13.82 5.55
CA VAL A 76 -8.73 14.23 6.92
C VAL A 76 -8.74 15.76 7.03
N LYS A 77 -8.11 16.46 6.08
CA LYS A 77 -8.11 17.93 6.03
C LYS A 77 -9.52 18.49 5.89
N THR A 78 -10.34 17.93 5.02
CA THR A 78 -11.73 18.35 4.85
C THR A 78 -12.58 18.09 6.10
N ALA A 79 -12.30 17.02 6.85
CA ALA A 79 -13.02 16.72 8.09
C ALA A 79 -12.72 17.74 9.20
N GLY A 80 -11.57 18.41 9.17
CA GLY A 80 -11.15 19.45 10.12
C GLY A 80 -10.74 18.94 11.51
N TYR A 81 -11.35 17.84 11.97
CA TYR A 81 -10.99 17.18 13.22
C TYR A 81 -10.69 15.71 12.98
N TYR A 82 -9.64 15.23 13.64
CA TYR A 82 -9.25 13.84 13.64
C TYR A 82 -8.67 13.45 14.98
N SER A 83 -8.65 12.15 15.26
CA SER A 83 -7.93 11.55 16.37
C SER A 83 -6.89 10.57 15.83
N ILE A 84 -5.76 10.48 16.52
CA ILE A 84 -4.68 9.55 16.18
C ILE A 84 -4.92 8.25 16.96
N MET A 85 -4.89 7.13 16.25
CA MET A 85 -4.85 5.80 16.83
C MET A 85 -3.52 5.17 16.47
N MET A 86 -2.88 4.56 17.45
CA MET A 86 -1.58 3.94 17.28
C MET A 86 -1.48 2.64 18.06
N ASP A 87 -0.77 1.67 17.51
CA ASP A 87 -0.47 0.41 18.17
C ASP A 87 0.98 0.00 17.89
N CYS A 88 1.72 -0.37 18.94
CA CYS A 88 3.09 -0.86 18.86
C CYS A 88 3.08 -2.38 18.95
N THR A 89 3.63 -3.04 17.94
CA THR A 89 3.84 -4.49 17.98
C THR A 89 5.28 -4.82 17.64
N PRO A 90 5.92 -5.76 18.36
CA PRO A 90 7.24 -6.24 17.98
C PRO A 90 7.14 -7.00 16.66
N ASP A 91 7.96 -6.62 15.69
CA ASP A 91 8.01 -7.25 14.37
C ASP A 91 8.80 -8.58 14.41
N VAL A 92 8.83 -9.28 13.29
CA VAL A 92 9.50 -10.59 13.13
C VAL A 92 11.03 -10.50 13.35
N SER A 93 11.59 -9.29 13.34
CA SER A 93 13.01 -9.00 13.58
C SER A 93 13.30 -8.43 14.97
N HIS A 94 12.31 -8.45 15.89
CA HIS A 94 12.36 -7.84 17.23
C HIS A 94 12.53 -6.31 17.23
N LYS A 95 12.15 -5.63 16.14
CA LYS A 95 12.03 -4.17 16.10
C LYS A 95 10.60 -3.78 16.44
N GLU A 96 10.45 -2.73 17.22
CA GLU A 96 9.13 -2.17 17.52
C GLU A 96 8.61 -1.45 16.28
N GLN A 97 7.44 -1.86 15.80
CA GLN A 97 6.76 -1.25 14.67
C GLN A 97 5.45 -0.61 15.15
N LEU A 98 5.32 0.68 14.88
CA LEU A 98 4.16 1.49 15.21
C LEU A 98 3.22 1.55 14.00
N SER A 99 1.97 1.13 14.16
CA SER A 99 0.92 1.38 13.18
C SER A 99 0.31 2.77 13.41
N LEU A 100 0.22 3.59 12.36
CA LEU A 100 -0.41 4.92 12.43
C LEU A 100 -1.75 4.91 11.70
N VAL A 101 -2.82 5.18 12.42
CA VAL A 101 -4.19 5.24 11.88
C VAL A 101 -4.85 6.56 12.28
N LEU A 102 -5.49 7.22 11.32
CA LEU A 102 -6.28 8.42 11.57
C LEU A 102 -7.76 8.10 11.58
N ARG A 103 -8.44 8.57 12.62
CA ARG A 103 -9.90 8.48 12.74
C ARG A 103 -10.51 9.87 12.59
N TYR A 104 -11.45 10.02 11.66
CA TYR A 104 -12.08 11.30 11.32
C TYR A 104 -13.54 11.10 10.90
N VAL A 105 -14.32 12.18 10.89
CA VAL A 105 -15.75 12.13 10.56
C VAL A 105 -16.00 12.91 9.28
N THR A 106 -16.66 12.29 8.30
CA THR A 106 -17.16 13.01 7.11
C THR A 106 -18.64 13.33 7.29
N THR A 107 -19.07 14.46 6.74
CA THR A 107 -20.45 14.97 6.88
C THR A 107 -21.10 15.37 5.54
N GLU A 108 -20.41 15.20 4.41
CA GLU A 108 -20.85 15.69 3.09
C GLU A 108 -22.19 15.09 2.62
N GLN A 109 -22.37 13.77 2.77
CA GLN A 109 -23.60 13.07 2.37
C GLN A 109 -24.32 12.47 3.57
N LYS A 110 -23.55 11.85 4.46
CA LYS A 110 -24.01 11.25 5.70
C LYS A 110 -22.88 11.39 6.72
N VAL A 111 -23.24 11.46 8.00
CA VAL A 111 -22.26 11.40 9.09
C VAL A 111 -21.68 9.99 9.14
N GLU A 112 -20.42 9.84 8.75
CA GLU A 112 -19.69 8.57 8.76
C GLU A 112 -18.34 8.72 9.45
N VAL A 113 -18.04 7.77 10.33
CA VAL A 113 -16.73 7.65 10.98
C VAL A 113 -15.84 6.81 10.08
N HIS A 114 -14.66 7.33 9.76
CA HIS A 114 -13.63 6.62 9.02
C HIS A 114 -12.41 6.39 9.89
N GLU A 115 -11.77 5.25 9.70
CA GLU A 115 -10.47 4.91 10.27
C GLU A 115 -9.57 4.54 9.08
N SER A 116 -8.51 5.31 8.86
CA SER A 116 -7.64 5.18 7.69
C SER A 116 -6.20 4.97 8.15
N PHE A 117 -5.65 3.81 7.77
CA PHE A 117 -4.24 3.49 7.96
C PHE A 117 -3.38 4.39 7.07
N LEU A 118 -2.31 4.94 7.64
CA LEU A 118 -1.31 5.73 6.91
C LEU A 118 -0.07 4.89 6.61
N GLU A 119 0.66 4.49 7.65
CA GLU A 119 1.88 3.72 7.48
C GLU A 119 2.23 2.92 8.73
N PHE A 120 3.19 2.01 8.54
CA PHE A 120 3.95 1.41 9.63
C PHE A 120 5.25 2.18 9.79
N ILE A 121 5.60 2.51 11.03
CA ILE A 121 6.78 3.29 11.37
C ILE A 121 7.70 2.43 12.22
N ASP A 122 8.94 2.26 11.78
CA ASP A 122 9.96 1.59 12.57
C ASP A 122 10.43 2.56 13.67
N VAL A 123 10.16 2.23 14.93
CA VAL A 123 10.52 3.07 16.08
C VAL A 123 11.75 2.50 16.79
N GLN A 124 12.71 3.36 17.08
CA GLN A 124 13.94 2.97 17.80
C GLN A 124 13.76 2.98 19.32
N SER A 125 12.72 3.66 19.81
CA SER A 125 12.43 3.88 21.21
C SER A 125 10.92 3.96 21.41
N THR A 126 10.43 3.36 22.50
CA THR A 126 9.01 3.34 22.88
C THR A 126 8.68 4.30 24.00
N THR A 127 9.58 5.26 24.30
CA THR A 127 9.25 6.33 25.24
C THR A 127 8.10 7.16 24.68
N GLY A 128 7.26 7.68 25.57
CA GLY A 128 6.11 8.50 25.14
C GLY A 128 6.52 9.76 24.38
N GLU A 129 7.68 10.34 24.72
CA GLU A 129 8.25 11.51 24.03
C GLU A 129 8.70 11.17 22.61
N ASP A 130 9.46 10.08 22.42
CA ASP A 130 9.94 9.69 21.10
C ASP A 130 8.78 9.32 20.18
N LEU A 131 7.80 8.56 20.67
CA LEU A 131 6.61 8.21 19.90
C LEU A 131 5.82 9.45 19.48
N ALA A 132 5.60 10.40 20.40
CA ALA A 132 4.90 11.64 20.09
C ALA A 132 5.63 12.46 19.01
N ASN A 133 6.95 12.61 19.14
CA ASN A 133 7.77 13.32 18.17
C ASN A 133 7.77 12.63 16.80
N THR A 134 7.90 11.30 16.76
CA THR A 134 7.83 10.52 15.52
C THR A 134 6.50 10.73 14.82
N ILE A 135 5.38 10.64 15.54
CA ILE A 135 4.05 10.84 14.96
C ILE A 135 3.88 12.26 14.45
N LEU A 136 4.27 13.26 15.23
CA LEU A 136 4.14 14.66 14.84
C LEU A 136 4.93 14.95 13.55
N ASN A 137 6.16 14.46 13.46
CA ASN A 137 6.99 14.58 12.26
C ASN A 137 6.32 13.91 11.04
N LYS A 138 5.67 12.74 11.22
CA LYS A 138 4.94 12.07 10.14
C LYS A 138 3.70 12.84 9.70
N LEU A 139 2.96 13.44 10.63
CA LEU A 139 1.81 14.27 10.29
C LEU A 139 2.23 15.52 9.50
N ILE A 140 3.37 16.13 9.84
CA ILE A 140 3.97 17.23 9.07
C ILE A 140 4.45 16.75 7.69
N GLU A 141 5.08 15.57 7.60
CA GLU A 141 5.51 14.97 6.32
C GLU A 141 4.32 14.76 5.36
N TYR A 142 3.19 14.27 5.88
CA TYR A 142 1.93 14.15 5.12
C TYR A 142 1.19 15.48 4.92
N GLY A 143 1.72 16.58 5.49
CA GLY A 143 1.15 17.92 5.44
C GLY A 143 -0.20 18.04 6.15
N ILE A 144 -0.50 17.17 7.11
CA ILE A 144 -1.73 17.20 7.91
C ILE A 144 -1.65 18.29 8.99
N GLU A 145 -0.47 18.52 9.53
CA GLU A 145 -0.14 19.57 10.50
C GLU A 145 0.92 20.53 9.93
N ASP A 146 1.02 21.73 10.53
CA ASP A 146 1.95 22.81 10.17
C ASP A 146 3.26 22.78 10.99
#